data_AF-A0A7W8JL01-F1
#
_entry.id   AF-A0A7W8JL01-F1
#
_cell.length_a   1.000
_cell.length_b   1.000
_cell.length_c   1.000
_cell.angle_alpha   90.00
_cell.angle_beta   90.00
_cell.angle_gamma   90.00
#
_symmetry.space_group_name_H-M   'P 1'
#
loop_
_entity.id
_entity.type
_entity.pdbx_description
1 polymer ?
#
loop_
_entity_poly.entity_id
_entity_poly.type
_entity_poly.pdbx_seq_one_letter_code
_entity_poly.pdbx_strand_id
1 'polypeptide(L)'
;MSARLFFAALLMLSMAAARAQTPSPNSSKPSAPVALTPQQKSLQAVVDKVGPQLIKVATEVAELVDQNKAGDVWDHASDIAKAIVTRDIFISQVSAARASMGAVTSRKLDTVTSSVYSGQGTSGGGPIVPAGTYINVVFATQFANSPKTVHELVSFHLDPDQHWRVTGYTLR
;
A
#
# COMPACT_ATOMS: atom_id res chain seq x y z
N MET A 1 3.21 38.22 55.30
CA MET A 1 2.75 38.05 56.70
C MET A 1 1.50 37.18 56.65
N SER A 2 1.64 35.89 56.97
CA SER A 2 1.32 35.29 58.29
C SER A 2 -0.13 34.79 58.27
N ALA A 3 -0.37 33.47 58.14
CA ALA A 3 -0.48 32.48 59.25
C ALA A 3 -1.90 32.51 59.87
N ARG A 4 -2.57 31.43 60.32
CA ARG A 4 -2.34 29.99 60.47
C ARG A 4 -3.61 29.40 61.13
N LEU A 5 -3.99 28.14 60.81
CA LEU A 5 -4.60 27.06 61.66
C LEU A 5 -5.93 27.36 62.41
N PHE A 6 -6.90 26.44 62.55
CA PHE A 6 -6.83 25.17 63.31
C PHE A 6 -8.00 24.18 63.01
N PHE A 7 -7.64 22.89 62.97
CA PHE A 7 -8.25 21.66 63.52
C PHE A 7 -9.77 21.38 63.48
N ALA A 8 -10.13 20.21 62.94
CA ALA A 8 -10.74 19.13 63.71
C ALA A 8 -10.58 17.78 62.99
N ALA A 9 -9.99 16.82 63.70
CA ALA A 9 -9.80 15.44 63.28
C ALA A 9 -11.08 14.61 63.50
N LEU A 10 -11.34 13.64 62.62
CA LEU A 10 -11.95 12.39 63.06
C LEU A 10 -11.27 11.20 62.39
N LEU A 11 -10.65 10.41 63.25
CA LEU A 11 -10.02 9.14 63.01
C LEU A 11 -11.10 8.07 62.81
N MET A 12 -11.05 7.31 61.73
CA MET A 12 -11.65 5.98 61.65
C MET A 12 -10.62 5.05 61.02
N LEU A 13 -10.01 4.23 61.88
CA LEU A 13 -9.15 3.11 61.54
C LEU A 13 -9.98 2.01 60.87
N SER A 14 -9.56 1.56 59.69
CA SER A 14 -9.77 0.17 59.27
C SER A 14 -8.48 -0.35 58.65
N MET A 15 -7.99 -1.44 59.24
CA MET A 15 -6.80 -2.19 58.83
C MET A 15 -7.13 -3.20 57.73
N ALA A 16 -6.06 -3.59 57.03
CA ALA A 16 -5.86 -4.83 56.26
C ALA A 16 -6.27 -4.81 54.78
N ALA A 17 -5.29 -4.50 53.92
CA ALA A 17 -4.46 -5.53 53.28
C ALA A 17 -3.54 -4.84 52.25
N ALA A 18 -2.23 -5.06 52.38
CA ALA A 18 -1.24 -4.59 51.44
C ALA A 18 -1.56 -5.14 50.03
N ARG A 19 -2.01 -4.27 49.11
CA ARG A 19 -1.82 -4.49 47.68
C ARG A 19 -0.65 -3.64 47.26
N ALA A 20 0.48 -4.31 47.08
CA ALA A 20 1.64 -3.79 46.39
C ALA A 20 1.18 -3.10 45.10
N GLN A 21 1.52 -1.82 44.95
CA GLN A 21 1.48 -1.13 43.67
C GLN A 21 2.46 -1.86 42.75
N THR A 22 1.95 -2.62 41.78
CA THR A 22 2.79 -3.15 40.69
C THR A 22 3.17 -1.99 39.78
N PRO A 23 4.45 -1.66 39.61
CA PRO A 23 4.88 -0.75 38.56
C PRO A 23 4.62 -1.41 37.20
N SER A 24 3.90 -0.74 36.32
CA SER A 24 3.75 -1.15 34.92
C SER A 24 5.13 -1.18 34.25
N PRO A 25 5.60 -2.30 33.67
CA PRO A 25 6.80 -2.30 32.86
C PRO A 25 6.40 -1.94 31.43
N ASN A 26 6.08 -0.67 31.15
CA ASN A 26 6.16 -0.17 29.78
C ASN A 26 7.61 0.19 29.49
N SER A 27 8.45 -0.84 29.38
CA SER A 27 9.77 -0.72 28.76
C SER A 27 9.56 -0.75 27.25
N SER A 28 9.48 0.44 26.64
CA SER A 28 9.70 0.59 25.20
C SER A 28 11.16 0.25 24.90
N LYS A 29 11.44 -1.04 24.67
CA LYS A 29 12.72 -1.50 24.14
C LYS A 29 12.87 -0.98 22.71
N PRO A 30 14.04 -0.45 22.31
CA PRO A 30 14.29 -0.06 20.92
C PRO A 30 14.03 -1.25 20.01
N SER A 31 13.24 -1.05 18.95
CA SER A 31 12.97 -2.06 17.93
C SER A 31 14.30 -2.53 17.34
N ALA A 32 14.68 -3.78 17.62
CA ALA A 32 15.72 -4.45 16.86
C ALA A 32 15.32 -4.45 15.37
N PRO A 33 16.27 -4.39 14.42
CA PRO A 33 15.94 -4.48 13.00
C PRO A 33 15.10 -5.74 12.77
N VAL A 34 13.89 -5.56 12.26
CA VAL A 34 12.92 -6.65 12.02
C VAL A 34 13.53 -7.58 10.98
N ALA A 35 13.96 -8.77 11.40
CA ALA A 35 14.37 -9.82 10.48
C ALA A 35 13.15 -10.24 9.63
N LEU A 36 13.32 -10.30 8.31
CA LEU A 36 12.26 -10.73 7.38
C LEU A 36 11.81 -12.15 7.71
N THR A 37 10.50 -12.39 7.73
CA THR A 37 9.95 -13.73 7.87
C THR A 37 10.31 -14.60 6.65
N PRO A 38 10.30 -15.95 6.75
CA PRO A 38 10.59 -16.82 5.62
C PRO A 38 9.72 -16.55 4.39
N GLN A 39 8.44 -16.21 4.61
CA GLN A 39 7.50 -15.84 3.55
C GLN A 39 7.83 -14.50 2.89
N GLN A 40 8.28 -13.51 3.67
CA GLN A 40 8.75 -12.24 3.11
C GLN A 40 10.03 -12.44 2.28
N LYS A 41 10.93 -13.31 2.72
CA LYS A 41 12.16 -13.64 1.99
C LYS A 41 11.88 -14.34 0.66
N SER A 42 10.94 -15.29 0.61
CA SER A 42 10.57 -15.95 -0.65
C SER A 42 9.95 -14.97 -1.63
N LEU A 43 9.12 -14.05 -1.16
CA LEU A 43 8.48 -13.05 -2.01
C LEU A 43 9.48 -12.00 -2.51
N GLN A 44 10.46 -11.61 -1.69
CA GLN A 44 11.56 -10.77 -2.15
C GLN A 44 12.38 -11.45 -3.25
N ALA A 45 12.68 -12.75 -3.10
CA ALA A 45 13.40 -13.49 -4.13
C ALA A 45 12.61 -13.56 -5.47
N VAL A 46 11.27 -13.61 -5.42
CA VAL A 46 10.43 -13.48 -6.62
C VAL A 46 10.61 -12.09 -7.25
N VAL A 47 10.52 -11.02 -6.45
CA VAL A 47 10.74 -9.65 -6.93
C VAL A 47 12.14 -9.48 -7.54
N ASP A 48 13.18 -10.00 -6.91
CA ASP A 48 14.55 -9.91 -7.43
C ASP A 48 14.68 -10.61 -8.79
N LYS A 49 13.95 -11.72 -8.98
CA LYS A 49 13.95 -12.49 -10.22
C LYS A 49 13.20 -11.81 -11.36
N VAL A 50 11.98 -11.32 -11.11
CA VAL A 50 11.09 -10.81 -12.18
C VAL A 50 11.01 -9.28 -12.25
N GLY A 51 11.46 -8.58 -11.21
CA GLY A 51 11.39 -7.14 -11.06
C GLY A 51 11.93 -6.35 -12.25
N PRO A 52 13.15 -6.64 -12.76
CA PRO A 52 13.69 -5.94 -13.93
C PRO A 52 12.80 -6.04 -15.17
N GLN A 53 12.15 -7.18 -15.39
CA GLN A 53 11.20 -7.37 -16.49
C GLN A 53 9.92 -6.57 -16.24
N LEU A 54 9.36 -6.66 -15.03
CA LEU A 54 8.13 -5.94 -14.69
C LEU A 54 8.31 -4.41 -14.69
N ILE A 55 9.50 -3.92 -14.34
CA ILE A 55 9.83 -2.48 -14.45
C ILE A 55 9.77 -2.02 -15.91
N LYS A 56 10.28 -2.82 -16.86
CA LYS A 56 10.18 -2.51 -18.30
C LYS A 56 8.71 -2.47 -18.74
N VAL A 57 7.95 -3.51 -18.42
CA VAL A 57 6.52 -3.57 -18.78
C VAL A 57 5.73 -2.43 -18.14
N ALA A 58 6.00 -2.10 -16.87
CA ALA A 58 5.36 -0.99 -16.18
C ALA A 58 5.71 0.37 -16.81
N THR A 59 6.92 0.52 -17.35
CA THR A 59 7.34 1.72 -18.07
C THR A 59 6.54 1.85 -19.37
N GLU A 60 6.45 0.77 -20.15
CA GLU A 60 5.64 0.72 -21.38
C GLU A 60 4.16 1.01 -21.11
N VAL A 61 3.60 0.43 -20.05
CA VAL A 61 2.22 0.71 -19.60
C VAL A 61 2.04 2.19 -19.31
N ALA A 62 2.95 2.81 -18.55
CA ALA A 62 2.85 4.22 -18.21
C ALA A 62 2.97 5.12 -19.46
N GLU A 63 3.83 4.76 -20.41
CA GLU A 63 3.96 5.45 -21.70
C GLU A 63 2.72 5.32 -22.59
N LEU A 64 2.06 4.15 -22.60
CA LEU A 64 0.77 3.96 -23.27
C LEU A 64 -0.31 4.83 -22.63
N VAL A 65 -0.36 4.90 -21.30
CA VAL A 65 -1.28 5.78 -20.58
C VAL A 65 -1.03 7.25 -20.90
N ASP A 66 0.23 7.68 -20.99
CA ASP A 66 0.58 9.05 -21.38
C ASP A 66 0.09 9.40 -22.79
N GLN A 67 0.02 8.41 -23.68
CA GLN A 67 -0.49 8.53 -25.05
C GLN A 67 -2.02 8.37 -25.15
N ASN A 68 -2.73 8.27 -24.03
CA ASN A 68 -4.17 7.95 -23.97
C ASN A 68 -4.54 6.59 -24.59
N LYS A 69 -3.60 5.63 -24.58
CA LYS A 69 -3.75 4.27 -25.11
C LYS A 69 -3.99 3.24 -24.00
N ALA A 70 -4.82 3.59 -23.02
CA ALA A 70 -5.18 2.67 -21.93
C ALA A 70 -5.89 1.40 -22.45
N GLY A 71 -6.53 1.48 -23.62
CA GLY A 71 -7.12 0.30 -24.27
C GLY A 71 -6.08 -0.77 -24.62
N ASP A 72 -4.91 -0.37 -25.10
CA ASP A 72 -3.83 -1.29 -25.46
C ASP A 72 -3.30 -2.02 -24.22
N VAL A 73 -3.23 -1.32 -23.08
CA VAL A 73 -2.90 -1.93 -21.78
C VAL A 73 -3.94 -2.99 -21.39
N TRP A 74 -5.23 -2.68 -21.57
CA TRP A 74 -6.32 -3.59 -21.23
C TRP A 74 -6.32 -4.86 -22.07
N ASP A 75 -6.00 -4.75 -23.35
CA ASP A 75 -6.06 -5.89 -24.27
C ASP A 75 -5.08 -7.00 -23.83
N HIS A 76 -3.98 -6.63 -23.17
CA HIS A 76 -3.00 -7.54 -22.57
C HIS A 76 -3.14 -7.74 -21.04
N ALA A 77 -4.21 -7.23 -20.43
CA ALA A 77 -4.45 -7.38 -19.00
C ALA A 77 -4.76 -8.85 -18.61
N SER A 78 -4.54 -9.13 -17.33
CA SER A 78 -4.83 -10.42 -16.69
C SER A 78 -6.30 -10.82 -16.85
N ASP A 79 -6.54 -12.12 -16.99
CA ASP A 79 -7.89 -12.69 -17.03
C ASP A 79 -8.66 -12.38 -15.73
N ILE A 80 -7.98 -12.28 -14.59
CA ILE A 80 -8.63 -11.97 -13.31
C ILE A 80 -9.14 -10.52 -13.28
N ALA A 81 -8.41 -9.59 -13.91
CA ALA A 81 -8.85 -8.21 -14.04
C ALA A 81 -10.04 -8.11 -15.01
N LYS A 82 -9.96 -8.82 -16.13
CA LYS A 82 -11.04 -8.90 -17.13
C LYS A 82 -12.32 -9.53 -16.59
N ALA A 83 -12.23 -10.37 -15.58
CA ALA A 83 -13.39 -10.96 -14.91
C ALA A 83 -14.14 -9.98 -13.98
N ILE A 84 -13.49 -8.89 -13.52
CA ILE A 84 -14.05 -7.97 -12.51
C ILE A 84 -14.33 -6.57 -13.04
N VAL A 85 -13.66 -6.15 -14.12
CA VAL A 85 -13.77 -4.82 -14.72
C VAL A 85 -13.95 -4.97 -16.23
N THR A 86 -14.76 -4.11 -16.85
CA THR A 86 -14.88 -4.07 -18.32
C THR A 86 -13.82 -3.15 -18.92
N ARG A 87 -13.50 -3.35 -20.20
CA ARG A 87 -12.56 -2.50 -20.95
C ARG A 87 -12.89 -1.02 -20.82
N ASP A 88 -14.16 -0.66 -21.02
CA ASP A 88 -14.62 0.73 -20.99
C ASP A 88 -14.48 1.33 -19.58
N ILE A 89 -14.78 0.57 -18.53
CA ILE A 89 -14.59 1.01 -17.15
C ILE A 89 -13.10 1.24 -16.87
N PHE A 90 -12.21 0.33 -17.27
CA PHE A 90 -10.77 0.49 -17.11
C PHE A 90 -10.26 1.77 -17.79
N ILE A 91 -10.60 1.95 -19.08
CA ILE A 91 -10.20 3.13 -19.86
C ILE A 91 -10.74 4.40 -19.22
N SER A 92 -12.01 4.41 -18.83
CA SER A 92 -12.64 5.58 -18.19
C SER A 92 -11.96 5.93 -16.87
N GLN A 93 -11.60 4.94 -16.04
CA GLN A 93 -10.95 5.18 -14.75
C GLN A 93 -9.53 5.74 -14.95
N VAL A 94 -8.74 5.15 -15.86
CA VAL A 94 -7.39 5.64 -16.18
C VAL A 94 -7.45 7.06 -16.75
N SER A 95 -8.37 7.31 -17.69
CA SER A 95 -8.56 8.64 -18.27
C SER A 95 -8.97 9.66 -17.20
N ALA A 96 -9.89 9.31 -16.30
CA ALA A 96 -10.32 10.19 -15.23
C ALA A 96 -9.18 10.53 -14.26
N ALA A 97 -8.35 9.54 -13.90
CA ALA A 97 -7.18 9.75 -13.06
C ALA A 97 -6.16 10.71 -13.71
N ARG A 98 -6.02 10.66 -15.04
CA ARG A 98 -5.05 11.45 -15.79
C ARG A 98 -5.54 12.83 -16.23
N ALA A 99 -6.85 13.05 -16.29
CA ALA A 99 -7.46 14.20 -16.95
C ALA A 99 -6.91 15.57 -16.50
N SER A 100 -6.64 15.75 -15.21
CA SER A 100 -6.19 17.03 -14.64
C SER A 100 -4.68 17.13 -14.44
N MET A 101 -3.92 16.05 -14.69
CA MET A 101 -2.49 16.00 -14.34
C MET A 101 -1.60 16.76 -15.35
N GLY A 102 -2.01 16.83 -16.62
CA GLY A 102 -1.16 17.37 -17.69
C GLY A 102 -0.03 16.41 -18.09
N ALA A 103 0.92 16.91 -18.87
CA ALA A 103 2.03 16.10 -19.37
C ALA A 103 2.97 15.65 -18.25
N VAL A 104 3.60 14.48 -18.43
CA VAL A 104 4.70 14.03 -17.57
C VAL A 104 5.93 14.88 -17.84
N THR A 105 6.53 15.44 -16.80
CA THR A 105 7.80 16.19 -16.89
C THR A 105 8.98 15.35 -16.42
N SER A 106 8.76 14.42 -15.47
CA SER A 106 9.74 13.39 -15.11
C SER A 106 9.04 12.17 -14.51
N ARG A 107 9.62 11.00 -14.71
CA ARG A 107 9.18 9.73 -14.12
C ARG A 107 10.42 8.95 -13.65
N LYS A 108 10.43 8.53 -12.40
CA LYS A 108 11.52 7.73 -11.82
C LYS A 108 10.95 6.53 -11.11
N LEU A 109 11.62 5.38 -11.23
CA LEU A 109 11.30 4.22 -10.41
C LEU A 109 11.45 4.60 -8.93
N ASP A 110 10.43 4.31 -8.13
CA ASP A 110 10.40 4.53 -6.69
C ASP A 110 10.62 3.21 -5.96
N THR A 111 9.70 2.25 -6.14
CA THR A 111 9.78 0.96 -5.48
C THR A 111 9.09 -0.15 -6.28
N VAL A 112 9.47 -1.40 -5.99
CA VAL A 112 8.75 -2.59 -6.43
C VAL A 112 8.31 -3.33 -5.17
N THR A 113 7.01 -3.48 -4.98
CA THR A 113 6.44 -4.16 -3.81
C THR A 113 5.70 -5.41 -4.24
N SER A 114 5.56 -6.35 -3.32
CA SER A 114 4.92 -7.61 -3.57
C SER A 114 3.98 -7.95 -2.43
N SER A 115 2.87 -8.63 -2.75
CA SER A 115 1.85 -8.99 -1.76
C SER A 115 1.14 -10.27 -2.18
N VAL A 116 0.70 -11.05 -1.20
CA VAL A 116 -0.17 -12.21 -1.42
C VAL A 116 -1.50 -11.92 -0.76
N TYR A 117 -2.58 -11.95 -1.54
CA TYR A 117 -3.93 -11.76 -1.04
C TYR A 117 -4.61 -13.13 -0.93
N SER A 118 -5.32 -13.35 0.19
CA SER A 118 -6.11 -14.56 0.42
C SER A 118 -7.50 -14.52 -0.21
N GLY A 119 -7.86 -13.43 -0.90
CA GLY A 119 -9.17 -13.25 -1.54
C GLY A 119 -10.28 -12.84 -0.57
N GLN A 120 -9.95 -12.56 0.69
CA GLN A 120 -10.90 -12.07 1.69
C GLN A 120 -10.53 -10.63 2.07
N GLY A 121 -11.20 -9.67 1.42
CA GLY A 121 -10.83 -8.25 1.54
C GLY A 121 -12.00 -7.31 1.25
N THR A 122 -13.05 -7.37 2.07
CA THR A 122 -13.91 -6.21 2.34
C THR A 122 -14.15 -6.12 3.83
N SER A 123 -13.32 -5.33 4.50
CA SER A 123 -13.67 -4.77 5.80
C SER A 123 -13.48 -3.27 5.66
N GLY A 124 -14.43 -2.58 5.03
CA GLY A 124 -14.39 -1.11 4.88
C GLY A 124 -14.86 -0.51 3.55
N GLY A 125 -15.62 -1.24 2.71
CA GLY A 125 -16.22 -0.66 1.50
C GLY A 125 -15.27 -0.43 0.31
N GLY A 126 -14.04 -0.95 0.36
CA GLY A 126 -13.11 -0.94 -0.78
C GLY A 126 -13.41 -2.04 -1.82
N PRO A 127 -12.80 -1.98 -3.02
CA PRO A 127 -12.93 -3.01 -4.04
C PRO A 127 -12.42 -4.37 -3.55
N ILE A 128 -13.14 -5.44 -3.87
CA ILE A 128 -12.68 -6.82 -3.60
C ILE A 128 -11.42 -7.08 -4.42
N VAL A 129 -10.31 -7.38 -3.75
CA VAL A 129 -9.07 -7.83 -4.41
C VAL A 129 -9.08 -9.36 -4.46
N PRO A 130 -9.04 -9.98 -5.65
CA PRO A 130 -9.02 -11.44 -5.78
C PRO A 130 -7.78 -12.07 -5.12
N ALA A 131 -7.92 -13.32 -4.68
CA ALA A 131 -6.79 -14.09 -4.15
C ALA A 131 -5.69 -14.21 -5.20
N GLY A 132 -4.43 -14.14 -4.78
CA GLY A 132 -3.30 -14.28 -5.69
C GLY A 132 -2.02 -13.61 -5.21
N THR A 133 -0.97 -13.77 -6.01
CA THR A 133 0.30 -13.06 -5.81
C THR A 133 0.35 -11.86 -6.73
N TYR A 134 0.69 -10.71 -6.15
CA TYR A 134 0.73 -9.44 -6.84
C TYR A 134 2.11 -8.80 -6.69
N ILE A 135 2.51 -8.10 -7.74
CA ILE A 135 3.65 -7.19 -7.72
C ILE A 135 3.16 -5.82 -8.18
N ASN A 136 3.56 -4.77 -7.47
CA ASN A 136 3.32 -3.40 -7.87
C ASN A 136 4.65 -2.75 -8.21
N VAL A 137 4.73 -2.12 -9.37
CA VAL A 137 5.82 -1.20 -9.73
C VAL A 137 5.31 0.22 -9.51
N VAL A 138 6.06 1.00 -8.74
CA VAL A 138 5.71 2.36 -8.38
C VAL A 138 6.70 3.31 -9.01
N PHE A 139 6.19 4.32 -9.71
CA PHE A 139 6.98 5.45 -10.17
C PHE A 139 6.65 6.70 -9.38
N ALA A 140 7.67 7.45 -9.00
CA ALA A 140 7.54 8.83 -8.57
C ALA A 140 7.53 9.72 -9.81
N THR A 141 6.40 10.37 -10.05
CA THR A 141 6.15 11.11 -11.29
C THR A 141 5.80 12.57 -11.01
N GLN A 142 6.47 13.45 -11.74
CA GLN A 142 6.13 14.86 -11.79
C GLN A 142 5.27 15.11 -13.00
N PHE A 143 4.08 15.67 -12.76
CA PHE A 143 3.16 16.11 -13.79
C PHE A 143 3.18 17.64 -13.91
N ALA A 144 2.90 18.15 -15.11
CA ALA A 144 2.94 19.58 -15.40
C ALA A 144 1.93 20.40 -14.57
N ASN A 145 0.75 19.84 -14.29
CA ASN A 145 -0.30 20.51 -13.54
C ASN A 145 -0.39 20.06 -12.08
N SER A 146 0.53 19.22 -11.62
CA SER A 146 0.61 18.83 -10.21
C SER A 146 1.78 19.55 -9.53
N PRO A 147 1.56 20.27 -8.42
CA PRO A 147 2.66 20.87 -7.65
C PRO A 147 3.44 19.84 -6.83
N LYS A 148 2.92 18.62 -6.69
CA LYS A 148 3.55 17.52 -5.92
C LYS A 148 3.89 16.36 -6.83
N THR A 149 4.91 15.61 -6.46
CA THR A 149 5.15 14.26 -7.00
C THR A 149 3.93 13.38 -6.71
N VAL A 150 3.49 12.66 -7.73
CA VAL A 150 2.39 11.69 -7.67
C VAL A 150 2.98 10.30 -7.87
N HIS A 151 2.46 9.31 -7.14
CA HIS A 151 2.90 7.93 -7.34
C HIS A 151 2.01 7.23 -8.37
N GLU A 152 2.60 6.86 -9.50
CA GLU A 152 1.97 5.98 -10.48
C GLU A 152 2.19 4.53 -10.07
N LEU A 153 1.12 3.78 -9.84
CA LEU A 153 1.17 2.36 -9.51
C LEU A 153 0.74 1.53 -10.73
N VAL A 154 1.59 0.62 -11.18
CA VAL A 154 1.23 -0.45 -12.11
C VAL A 154 1.19 -1.76 -11.34
N SER A 155 0.02 -2.38 -11.29
CA SER A 155 -0.22 -3.64 -10.59
C SER A 155 -0.17 -4.81 -11.53
N PHE A 156 0.48 -5.89 -11.12
CA PHE A 156 0.58 -7.15 -11.82
C PHE A 156 0.04 -8.28 -10.95
N HIS A 157 -0.58 -9.27 -11.59
CA HIS A 157 -0.96 -10.53 -10.97
C HIS A 157 -0.24 -11.68 -11.67
N LEU A 158 0.13 -12.70 -10.90
CA LEU A 158 0.63 -13.96 -11.44
C LEU A 158 -0.55 -14.84 -11.84
N ASP A 159 -0.83 -14.93 -13.13
CA ASP A 159 -1.93 -15.73 -13.65
C ASP A 159 -1.63 -17.24 -13.54
N PRO A 160 -2.67 -18.10 -13.62
CA PRO A 160 -2.50 -19.56 -13.48
C PRO A 160 -1.48 -20.16 -14.45
N ASP A 161 -1.31 -19.56 -15.62
CA ASP A 161 -0.35 -19.96 -16.65
C ASP A 161 1.09 -19.49 -16.40
N GLN A 162 1.38 -18.99 -15.18
CA GLN A 162 2.68 -18.52 -14.73
C GLN A 162 3.20 -17.25 -15.43
N HIS A 163 2.31 -16.48 -16.06
CA HIS A 163 2.64 -15.18 -16.60
C HIS A 163 2.19 -14.05 -15.67
N TRP A 164 3.07 -13.06 -15.50
CA TRP A 164 2.72 -11.81 -14.85
C TRP A 164 1.99 -10.91 -15.85
N ARG A 165 0.76 -10.51 -15.53
CA ARG A 165 -0.05 -9.63 -16.37
C ARG A 165 -0.58 -8.44 -15.58
N VAL A 166 -0.77 -7.32 -16.27
CA VAL A 166 -1.29 -6.10 -15.68
C VAL A 166 -2.70 -6.34 -15.15
N THR A 167 -2.97 -5.89 -13.94
CA THR A 167 -4.31 -5.87 -13.34
C THR A 167 -4.85 -4.46 -13.13
N GLY A 168 -3.99 -3.45 -13.13
CA GLY A 168 -4.43 -2.08 -12.86
C GLY A 168 -3.35 -1.02 -13.06
N TYR A 169 -3.83 0.21 -13.20
CA TYR A 169 -3.05 1.44 -13.15
C TYR A 169 -3.76 2.44 -12.24
N THR A 170 -3.05 3.03 -11.28
CA THR A 170 -3.63 4.03 -10.36
C THR A 170 -2.65 5.15 -10.07
N LEU A 171 -3.19 6.32 -9.70
CA LEU A 171 -2.44 7.44 -9.13
C LEU A 171 -2.77 7.54 -7.63
N ARG A 172 -1.76 7.81 -6.80
CA ARG A 172 -1.93 8.05 -5.35
C ARG A 172 -0.97 9.08 -4.78
#